data_AF-A0AAE1VS42-F1
#
_entry.id   AF-A0AAE1VS42-F1
#
_cell.length_a   1.000
_cell.length_b   1.000
_cell.length_c   1.000
_cell.angle_alpha   90.00
_cell.angle_beta   90.00
_cell.angle_gamma   90.00
#
_symmetry.space_group_name_H-M   'P 1'
#
loop_
_entity.id
_entity.type
_entity.pdbx_description
1 polymer ?
#
loop_
_entity_poly.entity_id
_entity_poly.type
_entity_poly.pdbx_seq_one_letter_code
_entity_poly.pdbx_strand_id
1 'polypeptide(L)'
;MIVTTPEKWDVITRKSSDRSLSMLVKLLIIDEVHLLNDDRGPVIEALVARTLRQVESTQSMIRIVGLSVTLPNYLEVAQFLRVNSETGLFFFDSSYRPVPLAQQYIGIRLVV
;
A
#
# COMPACT_ATOMS: atom_id res chain seq x y z
N MET A 1 0.07 -9.15 -16.39
CA MET A 1 -0.38 -8.19 -15.36
C MET A 1 -1.54 -8.82 -14.61
N ILE A 2 -1.51 -8.84 -13.28
CA ILE A 2 -2.59 -9.39 -12.44
C ILE A 2 -3.15 -8.23 -11.62
N VAL A 3 -4.46 -8.02 -11.69
CA VAL A 3 -5.17 -7.03 -10.88
C VAL A 3 -6.10 -7.79 -9.94
N THR A 4 -6.00 -7.51 -8.65
CA THR A 4 -6.70 -8.27 -7.61
C THR A 4 -6.85 -7.42 -6.34
N THR A 5 -7.82 -7.76 -5.51
CA THR A 5 -7.91 -7.19 -4.15
C THR A 5 -6.84 -7.79 -3.24
N PRO A 6 -6.42 -7.08 -2.17
CA PRO A 6 -5.46 -7.61 -1.20
C PRO A 6 -5.92 -8.93 -0.58
N GLU A 7 -7.20 -9.11 -0.28
CA GLU A 7 -7.75 -10.33 0.30
C GLU A 7 -7.58 -11.53 -0.64
N LYS A 8 -7.88 -11.32 -1.92
CA LYS A 8 -7.77 -12.38 -2.92
C LYS A 8 -6.30 -12.75 -3.16
N TRP A 9 -5.38 -11.77 -3.17
CA TRP A 9 -3.95 -12.04 -3.28
C TRP A 9 -3.38 -12.73 -2.04
N ASP A 10 -3.85 -12.37 -0.84
CA ASP A 10 -3.45 -13.03 0.39
C ASP A 10 -3.85 -14.51 0.38
N VAL A 11 -5.07 -14.84 -0.05
CA VAL A 11 -5.50 -16.24 -0.21
C VAL A 11 -4.61 -17.00 -1.20
N ILE A 12 -4.27 -16.41 -2.34
CA ILE A 12 -3.41 -17.04 -3.36
C ILE A 12 -2.01 -17.29 -2.80
N THR A 13 -1.42 -16.30 -2.16
CA THR A 13 -0.04 -16.40 -1.63
C THR A 13 0.07 -17.28 -0.38
N ARG A 14 -1.04 -17.61 0.30
CA ARG A 14 -1.10 -18.63 1.37
C ARG A 14 -1.09 -20.06 0.83
N LYS A 15 -1.66 -20.31 -0.35
CA LYS A 15 -1.76 -21.67 -0.90
C LYS A 15 -0.42 -22.11 -1.49
N SER A 16 0.11 -23.23 -0.99
CA SER A 16 1.41 -23.78 -1.41
C SER A 16 1.45 -24.26 -2.86
N SER A 17 0.30 -24.63 -3.44
CA SER A 17 0.18 -25.08 -4.83
C SER A 17 0.45 -23.98 -5.86
N ASP A 18 0.13 -22.73 -5.54
CA ASP A 18 0.20 -21.59 -6.47
C ASP A 18 1.49 -20.77 -6.28
N ARG A 19 2.46 -21.29 -5.52
CA ARG A 19 3.76 -20.63 -5.30
C ARG A 19 4.53 -20.36 -6.59
N SER A 20 4.25 -21.09 -7.67
CA SER A 20 4.86 -20.84 -8.99
C SER A 20 4.55 -19.43 -9.49
N LEU A 21 3.31 -18.95 -9.31
CA LEU A 21 2.91 -17.59 -9.70
C LEU A 21 3.57 -16.53 -8.83
N SER A 22 3.57 -16.71 -7.50
CA SER A 22 4.16 -15.73 -6.58
C SER A 22 5.68 -15.62 -6.72
N MET A 23 6.37 -16.69 -7.14
CA MET A 23 7.81 -16.67 -7.42
C MET A 23 8.17 -15.90 -8.70
N LEU A 24 7.24 -15.78 -9.65
CA LEU A 24 7.46 -15.04 -10.90
C LEU A 24 7.26 -13.53 -10.73
N VAL A 25 6.59 -13.10 -9.65
CA VAL A 25 6.33 -11.69 -9.39
C VAL A 25 7.63 -10.96 -9.08
N LYS A 26 7.97 -9.95 -9.88
CA LYS A 26 9.11 -9.04 -9.67
C LYS A 26 8.69 -7.63 -9.26
N LEU A 27 7.39 -7.32 -9.37
CA LEU A 27 6.80 -6.03 -9.06
C LEU A 27 5.46 -6.25 -8.37
N LEU A 28 5.29 -5.64 -7.20
CA LEU A 28 4.04 -5.58 -6.45
C LEU A 28 3.65 -4.11 -6.32
N ILE A 29 2.51 -3.74 -6.89
CA ILE A 29 1.91 -2.42 -6.71
C ILE A 29 0.77 -2.56 -5.72
N ILE A 30 0.82 -1.80 -4.63
CA ILE A 30 -0.24 -1.73 -3.62
C ILE A 30 -0.89 -0.36 -3.79
N ASP A 31 -2.10 -0.37 -4.30
CA ASP A 31 -2.93 0.84 -4.38
C ASP A 31 -3.62 1.10 -3.04
N GLU A 32 -3.95 2.36 -2.75
CA GLU A 32 -4.68 2.76 -1.54
C GLU A 32 -4.00 2.32 -0.22
N VAL A 33 -2.67 2.49 -0.08
CA VAL A 33 -1.91 2.06 1.11
C VAL A 33 -2.42 2.70 2.42
N HIS A 34 -3.12 3.84 2.35
CA HIS A 34 -3.80 4.44 3.51
C HIS A 34 -4.84 3.54 4.18
N LEU A 35 -5.31 2.47 3.51
CA LEU A 35 -6.14 1.44 4.11
C LEU A 35 -5.42 0.64 5.21
N LEU A 36 -4.12 0.84 5.43
CA LEU A 36 -3.40 0.34 6.61
C LEU A 36 -4.06 0.81 7.93
N ASN A 37 -4.70 1.97 7.95
CA ASN A 37 -5.38 2.50 9.13
C ASN A 37 -6.85 2.05 9.26
N ASP A 38 -7.30 1.13 8.41
CA ASP A 38 -8.67 0.62 8.37
C ASP A 38 -8.71 -0.90 8.69
N ASP A 39 -9.89 -1.50 8.75
CA ASP A 39 -10.10 -2.92 9.05
C ASP A 39 -9.39 -3.87 8.05
N ARG A 40 -9.02 -3.35 6.87
CA ARG A 40 -8.29 -4.07 5.82
C ARG A 40 -6.77 -4.04 6.00
N GLY A 41 -6.26 -3.19 6.88
CA GLY A 41 -4.83 -3.01 7.15
C GLY A 41 -4.09 -4.31 7.45
N PRO A 42 -4.61 -5.22 8.31
CA PRO A 42 -3.94 -6.48 8.62
C PRO A 42 -3.67 -7.37 7.40
N VAL A 43 -4.50 -7.29 6.35
CA VAL A 43 -4.30 -8.06 5.11
C VAL A 43 -3.12 -7.49 4.32
N ILE A 44 -3.02 -6.15 4.22
CA ILE A 44 -1.91 -5.47 3.55
C ILE A 44 -0.60 -5.74 4.32
N GLU A 45 -0.64 -5.68 5.65
CA GLU A 45 0.48 -6.01 6.52
C GLU A 45 1.03 -7.42 6.27
N ALA A 46 0.12 -8.41 6.27
CA ALA A 46 0.47 -9.79 6.01
C ALA A 46 1.09 -10.00 4.61
N LEU A 47 0.57 -9.29 3.60
CA LEU A 47 1.08 -9.35 2.23
C LEU A 47 2.49 -8.77 2.12
N VAL A 48 2.73 -7.59 2.69
CA VAL A 48 4.05 -6.95 2.65
C VAL A 48 5.06 -7.78 3.43
N ALA A 49 4.74 -8.21 4.64
CA ALA A 49 5.62 -9.04 5.45
C ALA A 49 6.00 -10.35 4.74
N ARG A 50 5.03 -11.00 4.08
CA ARG A 50 5.27 -12.22 3.29
C ARG A 50 6.15 -11.96 2.07
N THR A 51 5.93 -10.84 1.38
CA THR A 51 6.73 -10.45 0.22
C THR A 51 8.18 -10.18 0.62
N LEU A 52 8.40 -9.41 1.69
CA LEU A 52 9.74 -9.14 2.22
C LEU A 52 10.46 -10.42 2.65
N ARG A 53 9.76 -11.30 3.38
CA ARG A 53 10.30 -12.61 3.76
C ARG A 53 10.65 -13.47 2.55
N GLN A 54 9.84 -13.42 1.48
CA GLN A 54 10.13 -14.14 0.25
C GLN A 54 11.39 -13.59 -0.42
N VAL A 55 11.57 -12.26 -0.47
CA VAL A 55 12.79 -11.63 -0.99
C VAL A 55 14.02 -12.10 -0.21
N GLU A 56 13.95 -12.09 1.12
CA GLU A 56 15.02 -12.56 1.99
C GLU A 56 15.33 -14.06 1.78
N SER A 57 14.30 -14.90 1.68
CA SER A 57 14.50 -16.36 1.58
C SER A 57 14.97 -16.80 0.19
N THR A 58 14.50 -16.13 -0.87
CA THR A 58 14.80 -16.51 -2.27
C THR A 58 15.97 -15.75 -2.86
N GLN A 59 16.46 -14.70 -2.20
CA GLN A 59 17.46 -13.76 -2.73
C GLN A 59 17.05 -13.16 -4.08
N SER A 60 15.75 -13.14 -4.37
CA SER A 60 15.18 -12.57 -5.59
C SER A 60 14.40 -11.32 -5.22
N MET A 61 14.92 -10.17 -5.64
CA MET A 61 14.29 -8.88 -5.39
C MET A 61 12.90 -8.78 -6.01
N ILE A 62 11.96 -8.26 -5.22
CA ILE A 62 10.62 -7.84 -5.66
C ILE A 62 10.50 -6.36 -5.36
N ARG A 63 10.25 -5.54 -6.39
CA ARG A 63 10.02 -4.12 -6.22
C ARG A 63 8.62 -3.90 -5.67
N ILE A 64 8.49 -3.15 -4.57
CA ILE A 64 7.20 -2.72 -4.03
C ILE A 64 6.99 -1.25 -4.40
N VAL A 65 5.79 -0.93 -4.90
CA VAL A 65 5.35 0.44 -5.16
C VAL A 65 4.05 0.66 -4.40
N GLY A 66 4.06 1.55 -3.43
CA GLY A 66 2.86 1.97 -2.69
C GLY A 66 2.28 3.24 -3.28
N LEU A 67 0.99 3.23 -3.60
CA LEU A 67 0.23 4.42 -3.97
C LEU A 67 -0.73 4.76 -2.83
N SER A 68 -0.84 6.03 -2.48
CA SER A 68 -1.69 6.46 -1.37
C SER A 68 -2.19 7.88 -1.59
N VAL A 69 -3.32 8.19 -0.95
CA VAL A 69 -3.71 9.57 -0.64
C VAL A 69 -2.70 10.14 0.36
N THR A 70 -2.62 11.47 0.44
CA THR A 70 -1.84 12.19 1.46
C THR A 70 -2.16 11.69 2.86
N LEU A 71 -1.18 11.05 3.49
CA LEU A 71 -1.25 10.53 4.85
C LEU A 71 -0.42 11.42 5.78
N PRO A 72 -0.88 11.70 7.02
CA PRO A 72 -0.03 12.34 8.02
C PRO A 72 1.20 11.50 8.40
N ASN A 73 1.04 10.17 8.45
CA ASN A 73 2.07 9.21 8.86
C ASN A 73 2.81 8.55 7.67
N TYR A 74 2.96 9.27 6.55
CA TYR A 74 3.58 8.72 5.33
C TYR A 74 5.03 8.24 5.52
N LEU A 75 5.78 8.79 6.47
CA LEU A 75 7.14 8.35 6.80
C LEU A 75 7.17 6.94 7.40
N GLU A 76 6.23 6.62 8.28
CA GLU A 76 6.11 5.29 8.90
C GLU A 76 5.71 4.26 7.85
N VAL A 77 4.79 4.62 6.95
CA VAL A 77 4.40 3.78 5.81
C VAL A 77 5.59 3.52 4.88
N ALA A 78 6.39 4.55 4.59
CA ALA A 78 7.60 4.39 3.77
C ALA A 78 8.60 3.43 4.42
N GLN A 79 8.82 3.56 5.73
CA GLN A 79 9.69 2.66 6.48
C GLN A 79 9.16 1.21 6.47
N PHE A 80 7.86 1.03 6.68
CA PHE A 80 7.18 -0.26 6.64
C PHE A 80 7.35 -0.95 5.28
N LEU A 81 7.21 -0.21 4.18
CA LEU A 81 7.42 -0.70 2.81
C LEU A 81 8.90 -0.82 2.40
N ARG A 82 9.85 -0.50 3.29
CA ARG A 82 11.31 -0.45 3.00
C ARG A 82 11.68 0.50 1.86
N VAL A 83 10.96 1.61 1.75
CA VAL A 83 11.22 2.66 0.75
C VAL A 83 12.42 3.50 1.19
N ASN A 84 13.32 3.80 0.26
CA ASN A 84 14.38 4.78 0.49
C ASN A 84 13.76 6.19 0.56
N SER A 85 13.95 6.89 1.67
CA SER A 85 13.36 8.22 1.92
C SER A 85 13.89 9.32 1.02
N GLU A 86 15.10 9.20 0.49
CA GLU A 86 15.74 10.21 -0.36
C GLU A 86 15.34 10.08 -1.83
N THR A 87 15.19 8.83 -2.32
CA THR A 87 15.01 8.57 -3.75
C THR A 87 13.67 7.91 -4.11
N GLY A 88 12.97 7.34 -3.13
CA GLY A 88 11.78 6.51 -3.35
C GLY A 88 10.50 7.04 -2.71
N LEU A 89 10.60 8.03 -1.82
CA LEU A 89 9.46 8.61 -1.14
C LEU A 89 9.07 9.93 -1.81
N PHE A 90 7.79 10.00 -2.21
CA PHE A 90 7.21 11.19 -2.81
C PHE A 90 5.97 11.59 -2.03
N PHE A 91 5.92 12.85 -1.60
CA PHE A 91 4.77 13.42 -0.90
C PHE A 91 4.28 14.63 -1.69
N PHE A 92 2.99 14.62 -2.03
CA PHE A 92 2.34 15.66 -2.80
C PHE A 92 1.10 16.11 -2.04
N ASP A 93 1.08 17.35 -1.55
CA ASP A 93 -0.09 17.89 -0.86
C ASP A 93 -1.26 18.18 -1.82
N SER A 94 -2.35 18.74 -1.29
CA SER A 94 -3.56 19.05 -2.07
C SER A 94 -3.33 20.04 -3.22
N SER A 95 -2.26 20.85 -3.18
CA SER A 95 -1.92 21.81 -4.23
C SER A 95 -1.47 21.15 -5.54
N TYR A 96 -0.99 19.90 -5.46
CA TYR A 96 -0.56 19.11 -6.62
C TYR A 96 -1.72 18.45 -7.36
N ARG A 97 -2.97 18.59 -6.89
CA ARG A 97 -4.13 18.09 -7.63
C ARG A 97 -4.19 18.77 -9.01
N PRO A 98 -4.23 18.02 -10.12
CA PRO A 98 -4.29 18.59 -11.47
C PRO A 98 -5.46 19.55 -11.67
N VAL A 99 -6.55 19.31 -10.94
CA VAL A 99 -7.71 20.19 -10.85
C VAL A 99 -7.89 20.56 -9.37
N PRO A 100 -7.66 21.83 -8.98
CA PRO A 100 -7.85 22.29 -7.61
C PRO A 100 -9.28 22.02 -7.11
N LEU A 101 -9.41 21.58 -5.86
CA LEU A 101 -10.70 21.28 -5.24
C LEU A 101 -11.00 22.31 -4.15
N ALA A 102 -12.03 23.13 -4.35
CA ALA A 102 -12.57 23.99 -3.30
C ALA A 102 -13.40 23.15 -2.31
N GLN A 103 -13.20 23.36 -1.01
CA GLN A 103 -13.92 22.64 0.04
C GLN A 103 -14.70 23.64 0.90
N GLN A 104 -15.99 23.34 1.15
CA GLN A 104 -16.86 24.10 2.05
C GLN A 104 -17.55 23.12 3.00
N TYR A 105 -17.46 23.38 4.30
CA TYR A 105 -18.06 22.56 5.34
C TYR A 105 -19.14 23.37 6.07
N ILE A 106 -20.38 22.88 6.10
CA ILE A 106 -21.50 23.53 6.79
C ILE A 106 -21.78 22.75 8.08
N GLY A 107 -21.29 23.25 9.20
CA GLY A 107 -21.55 22.66 10.52
C GLY A 107 -22.92 23.10 11.04
N ILE A 108 -23.84 22.15 11.25
CA ILE A 108 -25.13 22.42 11.89
C ILE A 108 -24.98 22.22 13.39
N ARG A 109 -25.28 23.27 14.18
CA ARG A 109 -25.35 23.17 15.64
C ARG A 109 -26.81 23.00 16.05
N LEU A 110 -27.14 21.86 16.66
CA LEU A 110 -28.41 21.70 17.34
C LEU A 110 -28.43 22.63 18.55
N VAL A 111 -29.33 23.62 18.50
CA VAL A 111 -29.69 24.41 19.68
C VAL A 111 -30.69 23.56 20.45
N VAL A 112 -30.23 22.95 21.54
CA VAL A 112 -31.08 22.30 22.54
C VAL A 112 -31.45 23.32 23.60
#